data_AF-B8D5X7-F1
#
_entry.id   AF-B8D5X7-F1
#
_cell.length_a   1.000
_cell.length_b   1.000
_cell.length_c   1.000
_cell.angle_alpha   90.00
_cell.angle_beta   90.00
_cell.angle_gamma   90.00
#
_symmetry.space_group_name_H-M   'P 1'
#
loop_
_entity.id
_entity.type
_entity.pdbx_description
1 polymer ?
#
loop_
_entity_poly.entity_id
_entity_poly.type
_entity_poly.pdbx_seq_one_letter_code
_entity_poly.pdbx_strand_id
1 'polypeptide(L)'
;MVSTVLKILIDLAKSPRIVLDKEEALRLLTEYAVLKKSRDLEEAIRIVRNFTEYLGYSRRKFEEYINVPKDPGDALRGRVVVHRIRLFMDGAREMVEIVFDRRINIDELVSILKKMGFTEVVIEEQRI
;
A
#
# COMPACT_ATOMS: atom_id res chain seq x y z
N MET A 1 -15.67 -5.48 21.23
CA MET A 1 -15.12 -5.42 19.86
C MET A 1 -14.29 -4.16 19.77
N VAL A 2 -12.98 -4.27 19.52
CA VAL A 2 -12.14 -3.09 19.30
C VAL A 2 -12.48 -2.59 17.90
N SER A 3 -13.06 -1.39 17.79
CA SER A 3 -13.24 -0.74 16.50
C SER A 3 -11.86 -0.31 16.02
N THR A 4 -11.33 -0.95 14.99
CA THR A 4 -10.07 -0.52 14.37
C THR A 4 -10.44 0.45 13.25
N VAL A 5 -10.48 1.73 13.59
CA VAL A 5 -10.67 2.81 12.62
C VAL A 5 -9.43 2.88 11.74
N LEU A 6 -9.60 2.68 10.43
CA LEU A 6 -8.52 2.75 9.45
C LEU A 6 -8.72 3.95 8.55
N LYS A 7 -7.67 4.73 8.35
CA LYS A 7 -7.70 5.94 7.53
C LYS A 7 -7.08 5.69 6.16
N ILE A 8 -7.82 6.02 5.12
CA ILE A 8 -7.31 6.16 3.74
C ILE A 8 -7.15 7.66 3.48
N LEU A 9 -5.91 8.09 3.26
CA LEU A 9 -5.61 9.47 2.86
C LEU A 9 -5.53 9.55 1.34
N ILE A 10 -6.35 10.39 0.73
CA ILE A 10 -6.22 10.76 -0.68
C ILE A 10 -5.28 11.97 -0.75
N ASP A 11 -4.09 11.79 -1.32
CA ASP A 11 -3.12 12.86 -1.43
C ASP A 11 -3.48 13.91 -2.50
N LEU A 12 -2.67 14.97 -2.58
CA LEU A 12 -2.84 16.03 -3.58
C LEU A 12 -2.77 15.53 -5.03
N ALA A 13 -2.08 14.41 -5.28
CA ALA A 13 -2.01 13.76 -6.60
C ALA A 13 -3.20 12.82 -6.87
N LYS A 14 -4.19 12.79 -5.95
CA LYS A 14 -5.35 11.90 -5.94
C LYS A 14 -4.99 10.42 -5.82
N SER A 15 -3.81 10.11 -5.28
CA SER A 15 -3.42 8.74 -4.96
C SER A 15 -3.91 8.37 -3.56
N PRO A 16 -4.64 7.24 -3.41
CA PRO A 16 -4.95 6.70 -2.09
C PRO A 16 -3.68 6.23 -1.38
N ARG A 17 -3.63 6.48 -0.07
CA ARG A 17 -2.52 6.11 0.82
C ARG A 17 -3.07 5.45 2.07
N ILE A 18 -2.43 4.37 2.49
CA ILE A 18 -2.79 3.66 3.71
C ILE A 18 -1.54 3.28 4.47
N VAL A 19 -1.62 3.37 5.80
CA VAL A 19 -0.57 2.94 6.71
C VAL A 19 -1.09 1.74 7.48
N LEU A 20 -0.34 0.64 7.42
CA LEU A 20 -0.65 -0.62 8.08
C LEU A 20 0.63 -1.16 8.74
N ASP A 21 0.48 -2.07 9.71
CA ASP A 21 1.65 -2.88 10.06
C ASP A 21 1.99 -3.85 8.93
N LYS A 22 3.20 -4.39 8.97
CA LYS A 22 3.73 -5.27 7.92
C LYS A 22 2.82 -6.46 7.59
N GLU A 23 2.25 -7.10 8.60
CA GLU A 23 1.43 -8.32 8.39
C GLU A 23 0.10 -7.95 7.74
N GLU A 24 -0.53 -6.87 8.20
CA GLU A 24 -1.73 -6.32 7.58
C GLU A 24 -1.48 -5.85 6.14
N ALA A 25 -0.34 -5.19 5.89
CA ALA A 25 0.08 -4.78 4.55
C ALA A 25 0.30 -5.97 3.61
N LEU A 26 0.98 -7.03 4.07
CA LEU A 26 1.16 -8.26 3.29
C LEU A 26 -0.18 -8.90 2.95
N ARG A 27 -1.09 -8.96 3.92
CA ARG A 27 -2.42 -9.53 3.72
C ARG A 27 -3.21 -8.70 2.70
N LEU A 28 -3.22 -7.37 2.80
CA LEU A 28 -3.89 -6.49 1.83
C LEU A 28 -3.36 -6.69 0.41
N LEU A 29 -2.03 -6.70 0.23
CA LEU A 29 -1.42 -6.88 -1.08
C LEU A 29 -1.71 -8.28 -1.66
N THR A 30 -1.76 -9.31 -0.81
CA THR A 30 -2.08 -10.67 -1.21
C THR A 30 -3.55 -10.80 -1.66
N GLU A 31 -4.49 -10.20 -0.95
CA GLU A 31 -5.90 -10.14 -1.36
C GLU A 31 -6.08 -9.44 -2.71
N TYR A 32 -5.35 -8.36 -2.96
CA TYR A 32 -5.30 -7.71 -4.27
C TYR A 32 -4.75 -8.64 -5.36
N ALA A 33 -3.67 -9.37 -5.07
CA ALA A 33 -3.05 -10.30 -6.02
C ALA A 33 -3.96 -11.46 -6.43
N VAL A 34 -4.89 -11.86 -5.56
CA VAL A 34 -5.94 -12.86 -5.89
C VAL A 34 -6.92 -12.30 -6.92
N LEU A 35 -7.27 -11.02 -6.84
CA LEU A 35 -8.20 -10.38 -7.78
C LEU A 35 -7.53 -10.05 -9.12
N LYS A 36 -6.28 -9.58 -9.07
CA LYS A 36 -5.54 -9.07 -10.23
C LYS A 36 -4.08 -9.47 -10.08
N LYS A 37 -3.59 -10.30 -11.00
CA LYS A 37 -2.16 -10.60 -11.08
C LYS A 37 -1.47 -9.48 -11.85
N SER A 38 -0.55 -8.77 -11.20
CA SER A 38 0.28 -7.74 -11.82
C SER A 38 1.68 -7.74 -11.21
N ARG A 39 2.67 -7.31 -11.99
CA ARG A 39 4.07 -7.27 -11.56
C ARG A 39 4.27 -6.37 -10.33
N ASP A 40 3.56 -5.26 -10.26
CA ASP A 40 3.66 -4.34 -9.12
C ASP A 40 3.16 -4.96 -7.82
N LEU A 41 2.12 -5.80 -7.86
CA LEU A 41 1.67 -6.51 -6.66
C LEU A 41 2.68 -7.57 -6.22
N GLU A 42 3.24 -8.35 -7.15
CA GLU A 42 4.28 -9.33 -6.84
C GLU A 42 5.52 -8.67 -6.21
N GLU A 43 5.97 -7.55 -6.78
CA GLU A 43 7.12 -6.80 -6.26
C GLU A 43 6.81 -6.11 -4.93
N ALA A 44 5.62 -5.53 -4.77
CA ALA A 44 5.17 -4.95 -3.51
C ALA A 44 5.19 -5.99 -2.38
N ILE A 45 4.64 -7.18 -2.62
CA ILE A 45 4.66 -8.30 -1.67
C ILE A 45 6.09 -8.70 -1.33
N ARG A 46 6.97 -8.79 -2.34
CA ARG A 46 8.38 -9.13 -2.15
C ARG A 46 9.12 -8.09 -1.30
N ILE A 47 8.87 -6.80 -1.54
CA ILE A 47 9.45 -5.69 -0.77
C ILE A 47 9.01 -5.77 0.69
N VAL A 48 7.69 -5.86 0.95
CA VAL A 48 7.16 -5.88 2.31
C VAL A 48 7.59 -7.14 3.06
N ARG A 49 7.64 -8.30 2.40
CA ARG A 49 8.10 -9.55 3.02
C ARG A 49 9.55 -9.46 3.48
N ASN A 50 10.40 -8.78 2.71
CA ASN A 50 11.82 -8.56 3.02
C ASN A 50 12.05 -7.18 3.67
N PHE A 51 11.15 -6.78 4.57
CA PHE A 51 11.07 -5.44 5.17
C PHE A 51 12.42 -4.88 5.61
N THR A 52 13.16 -5.63 6.44
CA THR A 52 14.41 -5.17 7.06
C THR A 52 15.49 -4.87 6.01
N GLU A 53 15.61 -5.71 4.99
CA GLU A 53 16.59 -5.52 3.91
C GLU A 53 16.26 -4.26 3.09
N TYR A 54 14.99 -4.11 2.70
CA TYR A 54 14.52 -2.97 1.92
C TYR A 54 14.56 -1.66 2.71
N LEU A 55 14.24 -1.68 4.00
CA LEU A 55 14.39 -0.52 4.88
C LEU A 55 15.85 -0.10 4.99
N GLY A 56 16.77 -1.05 5.18
CA GLY A 56 18.20 -0.79 5.20
C GLY A 56 18.70 -0.22 3.86
N TYR A 57 18.20 -0.73 2.74
CA TYR A 57 18.53 -0.24 1.41
C TYR A 57 18.03 1.18 1.16
N SER A 58 16.76 1.48 1.44
CA SER A 58 16.19 2.82 1.20
C SER A 58 16.86 3.87 2.09
N ARG A 59 17.19 3.54 3.35
CA ARG A 59 17.99 4.41 4.24
C ARG A 59 19.37 4.72 3.68
N ARG A 60 20.10 3.72 3.17
CA ARG A 60 21.43 3.95 2.56
C ARG A 60 21.36 4.84 1.32
N LYS A 61 20.24 4.83 0.61
CA LYS A 61 19.99 5.67 -0.56
C LYS A 61 19.33 7.02 -0.24
N PHE A 62 18.99 7.28 1.02
CA PHE A 62 18.20 8.44 1.45
C PHE A 62 16.85 8.55 0.71
N GLU A 63 16.27 7.41 0.32
CA GLU A 63 14.97 7.32 -0.35
C GLU A 63 13.86 7.13 0.70
N GLU A 64 12.93 8.08 0.81
CA GLU A 64 11.75 7.93 1.67
C GLU A 64 10.78 6.86 1.14
N TYR A 65 10.64 6.78 -0.18
CA TYR A 65 9.77 5.83 -0.86
C TYR A 65 10.57 4.93 -1.80
N ILE A 66 10.23 3.65 -1.78
CA ILE A 66 10.67 2.65 -2.74
C ILE A 66 9.67 2.65 -3.89
N ASN A 67 10.13 2.98 -5.09
CA ASN A 67 9.31 2.84 -6.30
C ASN A 67 9.10 1.35 -6.60
N VAL A 68 7.85 0.94 -6.77
CA VAL A 68 7.53 -0.46 -7.06
C VAL A 68 7.69 -0.69 -8.58
N PRO A 69 8.53 -1.66 -9.00
CA PRO A 69 8.65 -2.02 -10.41
C PRO A 69 7.31 -2.50 -10.96
N LYS A 70 6.96 -2.02 -12.15
CA LYS A 70 5.67 -2.29 -12.81
C LYS A 70 5.91 -2.67 -14.26
N ASP A 71 5.00 -3.46 -14.84
CA ASP A 71 5.02 -3.73 -16.27
C ASP A 71 4.59 -2.47 -17.04
N PRO A 72 5.33 -2.02 -18.07
CA PRO A 72 4.94 -0.86 -18.87
C PRO A 72 3.58 -1.00 -19.54
N GLY A 73 3.22 -2.21 -19.99
CA GLY A 73 1.92 -2.49 -20.58
C GLY A 73 0.77 -2.35 -19.58
N ASP A 74 0.97 -2.80 -18.33
CA ASP A 74 0.00 -2.62 -17.26
C ASP A 74 -0.16 -1.14 -16.88
N ALA A 75 0.94 -0.38 -16.84
CA ALA A 75 0.90 1.05 -16.59
C ALA A 75 0.10 1.80 -17.67
N LEU A 76 0.33 1.47 -18.95
CA LEU A 76 -0.42 2.05 -20.08
C LEU A 76 -1.91 1.70 -20.03
N ARG A 77 -2.25 0.47 -19.64
CA ARG A 77 -3.64 0.00 -19.52
C ARG A 77 -4.32 0.43 -18.22
N GLY A 78 -3.63 1.12 -17.32
CA GLY A 78 -4.17 1.53 -16.02
C GLY A 78 -4.46 0.37 -15.07
N ARG A 79 -3.68 -0.71 -15.16
CA ARG A 79 -3.82 -1.92 -14.33
C ARG A 79 -2.90 -1.96 -13.12
N VAL A 80 -2.01 -0.97 -12.99
CA VAL A 80 -1.13 -0.83 -11.82
C VAL A 80 -1.97 -0.53 -10.58
N VAL A 81 -1.67 -1.22 -9.50
CA VAL A 81 -2.34 -1.06 -8.20
C VAL A 81 -1.45 -0.28 -7.25
N VAL A 82 -0.18 -0.62 -7.16
CA VAL A 82 0.79 -0.04 -6.22
C VAL A 82 1.80 0.82 -6.97
N HIS A 83 1.94 2.08 -6.56
CA HIS A 83 2.94 2.98 -7.12
C HIS A 83 4.28 2.90 -6.41
N ARG A 84 4.23 3.06 -5.09
CA ARG A 84 5.40 3.16 -4.23
C ARG A 84 5.04 2.75 -2.82
N ILE A 85 6.06 2.36 -2.05
CA ILE A 85 5.92 1.92 -0.67
C ILE A 85 6.93 2.69 0.17
N ARG A 86 6.52 3.11 1.37
CA ARG A 86 7.45 3.60 2.40
C ARG A 86 7.47 2.59 3.54
N LEU A 87 8.67 2.22 3.97
CA LEU A 87 8.91 1.33 5.10
C LEU A 87 9.47 2.16 6.25
N PHE A 88 8.95 1.99 7.46
CA PHE A 88 9.44 2.71 8.62
C PHE A 88 9.15 1.97 9.92
N MET A 89 9.90 2.32 10.97
CA MET A 89 9.66 1.80 12.32
C MET A 89 8.82 2.81 13.09
N ASP A 90 7.76 2.34 13.74
CA ASP A 90 7.04 3.09 14.78
C ASP A 90 7.28 2.40 16.13
N GLY A 91 8.29 2.90 16.87
CA GLY A 91 8.88 2.19 18.00
C GLY A 91 9.44 0.83 17.55
N ALA A 92 8.87 -0.25 18.09
CA ALA A 92 9.23 -1.63 17.73
C ALA A 92 8.38 -2.22 16.58
N ARG A 93 7.40 -1.47 16.05
CA ARG A 93 6.49 -1.97 15.01
C ARG A 93 7.05 -1.69 13.62
N GLU A 94 7.02 -2.71 12.76
CA GLU A 94 7.31 -2.59 11.33
C GLU A 94 6.08 -2.04 10.61
N MET A 95 6.16 -0.80 10.13
CA MET A 95 5.05 -0.09 9.51
C MET A 95 5.30 0.11 8.01
N VAL A 96 4.22 0.00 7.24
CA VAL A 96 4.23 0.09 5.79
C VAL A 96 3.19 1.11 5.38
N GLU A 97 3.64 2.13 4.65
CA GLU A 97 2.76 2.99 3.89
C GLU A 97 2.70 2.53 2.44
N ILE A 98 1.50 2.19 1.96
CA ILE A 98 1.26 1.82 0.57
C ILE A 98 0.62 3.02 -0.12
N VAL A 99 1.26 3.49 -1.20
CA VAL A 99 0.71 4.50 -2.09
C VAL A 99 0.19 3.81 -3.34
N PHE A 100 -1.12 3.88 -3.55
CA PHE A 100 -1.79 3.27 -4.69
C PHE A 100 -1.74 4.15 -5.94
N ASP A 101 -1.92 3.53 -7.10
CA ASP A 101 -2.22 4.26 -8.34
C ASP A 101 -3.52 5.05 -8.15
N ARG A 102 -3.54 6.32 -8.55
CA ARG A 102 -4.74 7.18 -8.50
C ARG A 102 -5.96 6.61 -9.25
N ARG A 103 -5.76 5.62 -10.13
CA ARG A 103 -6.80 4.98 -10.93
C ARG A 103 -7.43 3.76 -10.25
N ILE A 104 -6.95 3.34 -9.07
CA ILE A 104 -7.59 2.22 -8.38
C ILE A 104 -9.03 2.55 -8.00
N ASN A 105 -9.88 1.53 -7.94
CA ASN A 105 -11.22 1.68 -7.41
C ASN A 105 -11.15 1.71 -5.87
N ILE A 106 -11.49 2.85 -5.26
CA ILE A 106 -11.49 3.01 -3.81
C ILE A 106 -12.51 2.08 -3.13
N ASP A 107 -13.66 1.82 -3.74
CA ASP A 107 -14.67 0.92 -3.17
C ASP A 107 -14.16 -0.53 -3.12
N GLU A 108 -13.34 -0.94 -4.09
CA GLU A 108 -12.65 -2.23 -4.11
C GLU A 108 -11.65 -2.31 -2.93
N LEU A 109 -10.86 -1.26 -2.71
CA LEU A 109 -9.94 -1.16 -1.56
C LEU A 109 -10.69 -1.28 -0.23
N VAL A 110 -11.77 -0.50 -0.06
CA VAL A 110 -12.59 -0.53 1.15
C VAL A 110 -13.22 -1.92 1.37
N SER A 111 -13.68 -2.58 0.31
CA SER A 111 -14.25 -3.93 0.40
C SER A 111 -13.21 -4.95 0.91
N ILE A 112 -11.98 -4.91 0.40
CA ILE A 112 -10.90 -5.79 0.85
C ILE A 112 -10.57 -5.53 2.33
N LEU A 113 -10.43 -4.26 2.72
CA LEU A 113 -10.14 -3.89 4.11
C LEU A 113 -11.24 -4.38 5.07
N LYS A 114 -12.51 -4.26 4.69
CA LYS A 114 -13.63 -4.81 5.48
C LYS A 114 -13.56 -6.33 5.62
N LYS A 115 -13.20 -7.06 4.56
CA LYS A 115 -12.98 -8.52 4.61
C LYS A 115 -11.81 -8.90 5.53
N MET A 116 -10.80 -8.03 5.64
CA MET A 116 -9.67 -8.23 6.54
C MET A 116 -10.03 -8.03 8.02
N GLY A 117 -11.14 -7.35 8.31
CA GLY A 117 -11.64 -7.12 9.67
C GLY A 117 -11.70 -5.65 10.10
N PHE A 118 -11.35 -4.71 9.22
CA PHE A 118 -11.48 -3.27 9.50
C PHE A 118 -12.95 -2.84 9.41
N THR A 119 -13.55 -2.53 10.56
CA THR A 119 -14.99 -2.23 10.65
C THR A 119 -15.33 -0.81 10.23
N GLU A 120 -14.41 0.13 10.44
CA GLU A 120 -14.59 1.54 10.13
C GLU A 120 -13.43 2.03 9.26
N VAL A 121 -13.74 2.46 8.03
CA VAL A 121 -12.76 3.00 7.08
C VAL A 121 -13.14 4.45 6.79
N VAL A 122 -12.26 5.37 7.19
CA VAL A 122 -12.43 6.81 7.01
C VAL A 122 -11.60 7.24 5.81
N ILE A 123 -12.23 7.90 4.85
CA ILE A 123 -11.55 8.47 3.68
C ILE A 123 -11.40 9.97 3.91
N GLU A 124 -10.17 10.46 3.87
CA GLU A 124 -9.87 11.88 3.99
C GLU A 124 -9.14 12.39 2.76
N GLU A 125 -9.56 13.53 2.23
CA GLU A 125 -8.83 14.22 1.18
C GLU A 125 -7.90 15.28 1.76
N GLN A 126 -6.63 15.24 1.35
CA GLN A 126 -5.68 16.29 1.67
C GLN A 126 -6.13 17.59 0.96
N ARG A 127 -6.37 18.65 1.74
CA ARG A 127 -6.65 20.00 1.24
C ARG A 127 -5.41 20.88 1.38
N ILE A 128 -5.27 21.81 0.45
CA ILE A 128 -4.25 22.88 0.48
C ILE A 128 -4.70 23.97 1.44
#